data_AF-A0A6P8JFV4-F1
#
_entry.id   AF-A0A6P8JFV4-F1
#
_cell.length_a   1.000
_cell.length_b   1.000
_cell.length_c   1.000
_cell.angle_alpha   90.00
_cell.angle_beta   90.00
_cell.angle_gamma   90.00
#
_symmetry.space_group_name_H-M   'P 1'
#
loop_
_entity.id
_entity.type
_entity.pdbx_description
1 polymer ?
#
loop_
_entity_poly.entity_id
_entity_poly.type
_entity_poly.pdbx_seq_one_letter_code
_entity_poly.pdbx_strand_id
1 'polypeptide(L)'
;MKIIALLLLANLGIALSNKLYEEHDRLVTWRLRNIVNKYKYLATGNAEFSQWIEKVNNAATHSSFSLSMLTESDFKSYDKQRQMLEDNITQRLNTLRSLISLRKGGKRCVRFYQHQENELKNAYKLSNQRKEELYIMGWDGMECPARPVIQGYEKPLWFLASDV
;
A
#
# COMPACT_ATOMS: atom_id res chain seq x y z
N MET A 1 -36.08 52.04 8.56
CA MET A 1 -34.73 51.75 9.09
C MET A 1 -34.44 50.26 9.34
N LYS A 2 -35.38 49.45 9.87
CA LYS A 2 -35.13 48.03 10.15
C LYS A 2 -34.86 47.16 8.90
N ILE A 3 -35.53 47.44 7.79
CA ILE A 3 -35.35 46.69 6.53
C ILE A 3 -33.95 46.89 5.92
N ILE A 4 -33.41 48.11 5.99
CA ILE A 4 -32.07 48.43 5.49
C ILE A 4 -31.01 47.66 6.29
N ALA A 5 -31.15 47.61 7.63
CA ALA A 5 -30.24 46.84 8.48
C ALA A 5 -30.27 45.34 8.17
N LEU A 6 -31.45 44.77 7.89
CA LEU A 6 -31.59 43.35 7.50
C LEU A 6 -30.92 43.06 6.15
N LEU A 7 -31.08 43.95 5.16
CA LEU A 7 -30.43 43.80 3.85
C LEU A 7 -28.90 43.90 3.96
N LEU A 8 -28.39 44.83 4.77
CA LEU A 8 -26.96 44.96 5.03
C LEU A 8 -26.39 43.71 5.70
N LEU A 9 -27.08 43.16 6.71
CA LEU A 9 -26.66 41.94 7.40
C LEU A 9 -26.68 40.72 6.48
N ALA A 10 -27.70 40.58 5.62
CA ALA A 10 -27.77 39.49 4.64
C ALA A 10 -26.61 39.56 3.64
N ASN A 11 -26.33 40.75 3.09
CA ASN A 11 -25.22 40.95 2.15
C ASN A 11 -23.84 40.70 2.79
N LEU A 12 -23.64 41.15 4.03
CA LEU A 12 -22.44 40.84 4.82
C LEU A 12 -22.29 39.35 5.07
N GLY A 13 -23.37 38.65 5.42
CA GLY A 13 -23.38 37.20 5.62
C GLY A 13 -22.98 36.43 4.35
N ILE A 14 -23.53 36.82 3.20
CA ILE A 14 -23.20 36.22 1.90
C ILE A 14 -21.73 36.47 1.56
N ALA A 15 -21.24 37.70 1.73
CA ALA A 15 -19.85 38.05 1.45
C ALA A 15 -18.86 37.26 2.32
N LEU A 16 -19.15 37.12 3.61
CA LEU A 16 -18.34 36.33 4.54
C LEU A 16 -18.36 34.84 4.19
N SER A 17 -19.53 34.30 3.83
CA SER A 17 -19.66 32.90 3.41
C SER A 17 -18.86 32.60 2.14
N ASN A 18 -18.93 33.49 1.13
CA ASN A 18 -18.15 33.36 -0.10
C ASN A 18 -16.64 33.42 0.17
N LYS A 19 -16.19 34.35 1.02
CA LYS A 19 -14.78 34.45 1.40
C LYS A 19 -14.29 33.17 2.10
N LEU A 20 -15.07 32.65 3.04
CA LEU A 20 -14.73 31.41 3.75
C LEU A 20 -14.65 30.22 2.78
N TYR A 21 -15.58 30.14 1.83
CA TYR A 21 -15.58 29.12 0.78
C TYR A 21 -14.32 29.20 -0.07
N GLU A 22 -13.95 30.40 -0.55
CA GLU A 22 -12.74 30.61 -1.35
C GLU A 22 -11.45 30.25 -0.57
N GLU A 23 -11.38 30.57 0.72
CA GLU A 23 -10.23 30.21 1.56
C GLU A 23 -10.08 28.68 1.71
N HIS A 24 -11.20 27.97 1.90
CA HIS A 24 -11.20 26.52 1.97
C HIS A 24 -10.80 25.88 0.64
N ASP A 25 -11.33 26.41 -0.47
CA ASP A 25 -10.99 25.94 -1.81
C ASP A 25 -9.50 26.10 -2.13
N ARG A 26 -8.93 27.26 -1.79
CA ARG A 26 -7.49 27.51 -1.90
C ARG A 26 -6.68 26.52 -1.06
N LEU A 27 -7.11 26.25 0.18
CA LEU A 27 -6.41 25.34 1.07
C LEU A 27 -6.41 23.91 0.53
N VAL A 28 -7.55 23.40 0.07
CA VAL A 28 -7.65 22.06 -0.52
C VAL A 28 -6.80 21.96 -1.78
N THR A 29 -6.92 22.94 -2.68
CA THR A 29 -6.08 23.00 -3.89
C THR A 29 -4.59 23.00 -3.56
N TRP A 30 -4.16 23.76 -2.55
CA TRP A 30 -2.78 23.77 -2.08
C TRP A 30 -2.32 22.39 -1.57
N ARG A 31 -3.17 21.69 -0.81
CA ARG A 31 -2.87 20.33 -0.32
C ARG A 31 -2.73 19.33 -1.47
N LEU A 32 -3.62 19.37 -2.47
CA LEU A 32 -3.52 18.50 -3.65
C LEU A 32 -2.22 18.76 -4.42
N ARG A 33 -1.82 20.02 -4.62
CA ARG A 33 -0.53 20.36 -5.26
C ARG A 33 0.66 19.82 -4.46
N ASN A 34 0.61 19.88 -3.14
CA ASN A 34 1.66 19.30 -2.30
C ASN A 34 1.74 17.78 -2.42
N ILE A 35 0.60 17.10 -2.51
CA ILE A 35 0.56 15.65 -2.78
C ILE A 35 1.25 15.34 -4.11
N VAL A 36 0.91 16.06 -5.18
CA VAL A 36 1.55 15.88 -6.50
C VAL A 36 3.05 16.11 -6.41
N ASN A 37 3.48 17.22 -5.81
CA ASN A 37 4.90 17.57 -5.70
C ASN A 37 5.70 16.54 -4.90
N LYS A 38 5.11 16.02 -3.81
CA LYS A 38 5.73 14.99 -2.98
C LYS A 38 5.93 13.69 -3.75
N TYR A 39 4.92 13.25 -4.49
CA TYR A 39 4.87 11.88 -5.00
C TYR A 39 5.12 11.71 -6.50
N LYS A 40 5.16 12.79 -7.30
CA LYS A 40 5.34 12.70 -8.77
C LYS A 40 6.50 11.81 -9.23
N TYR A 41 7.62 11.83 -8.51
CA TYR A 41 8.76 10.97 -8.83
C TYR A 41 8.67 9.61 -8.16
N LEU A 42 8.12 9.54 -6.95
CA LEU A 42 7.96 8.31 -6.18
C LEU A 42 6.94 7.34 -6.81
N ALA A 43 5.99 7.86 -7.57
CA ALA A 43 5.01 7.05 -8.30
C ALA A 43 5.61 6.33 -9.52
N THR A 44 6.81 6.72 -9.98
CA THR A 44 7.44 6.15 -11.17
C THR A 44 7.63 4.65 -11.03
N GLY A 45 7.14 3.90 -12.03
CA GLY A 45 7.23 2.44 -12.03
C GLY A 45 6.13 1.74 -11.25
N ASN A 46 5.17 2.47 -10.69
CA ASN A 46 3.92 1.95 -10.17
C ASN A 46 2.74 2.59 -10.93
N ALA A 47 2.08 1.81 -11.78
CA ALA A 47 1.03 2.31 -12.67
C ALA A 47 -0.20 2.85 -11.92
N GLU A 48 -0.68 2.12 -10.90
CA GLU A 48 -1.81 2.54 -10.07
C GLU A 48 -1.47 3.83 -9.31
N PHE A 49 -0.29 3.90 -8.71
CA PHE A 49 0.11 5.10 -7.97
C PHE A 49 0.26 6.31 -8.90
N SER A 50 0.81 6.09 -10.10
CA SER A 50 0.92 7.16 -11.12
C SER A 50 -0.45 7.70 -11.52
N GLN A 51 -1.44 6.83 -11.73
CA GLN A 51 -2.82 7.22 -12.03
C GLN A 51 -3.44 8.03 -10.88
N TRP A 52 -3.16 7.68 -9.62
CA TRP A 52 -3.59 8.47 -8.48
C TRP A 52 -2.98 9.87 -8.47
N ILE A 53 -1.68 9.99 -8.75
CA ILE A 53 -1.03 11.30 -8.82
C ILE A 53 -1.59 12.15 -9.97
N GLU A 54 -1.88 11.55 -11.11
CA GLU A 54 -2.56 12.22 -12.22
C GLU A 54 -3.97 12.69 -11.83
N LYS A 55 -4.78 11.83 -11.19
CA LYS A 55 -6.12 12.18 -10.69
C LYS A 55 -6.07 13.36 -9.71
N VAL A 56 -5.12 13.34 -8.77
CA VAL A 56 -4.91 14.43 -7.82
C VAL A 56 -4.49 15.72 -8.54
N ASN A 57 -3.60 15.63 -9.54
CA ASN A 57 -3.15 16.78 -10.31
C ASN A 57 -4.30 17.42 -11.11
N ASN A 58 -5.13 16.60 -11.74
CA ASN A 58 -6.33 17.06 -12.45
C ASN A 58 -7.29 17.76 -11.49
N ALA A 59 -7.52 17.20 -10.30
CA ALA A 59 -8.34 17.83 -9.27
C ALA A 59 -7.78 19.19 -8.80
N ALA A 60 -6.46 19.28 -8.63
CA ALA A 60 -5.78 20.52 -8.23
C ALA A 60 -5.82 21.66 -9.26
N THR A 61 -6.19 21.36 -10.51
CA THR A 61 -6.05 22.30 -11.64
C THR A 61 -7.40 22.64 -12.26
N HIS A 62 -8.34 21.70 -12.31
CA HIS A 62 -9.54 21.82 -13.15
C HIS A 62 -10.86 21.50 -12.44
N SER A 63 -10.83 21.06 -11.19
CA SER A 63 -12.02 20.56 -10.51
C SER A 63 -12.70 21.59 -9.61
N SER A 64 -13.99 21.38 -9.36
CA SER A 64 -14.72 22.11 -8.33
C SER A 64 -14.17 21.79 -6.94
N PHE A 65 -14.38 22.71 -5.99
CA PHE A 65 -14.01 22.51 -4.59
C PHE A 65 -14.49 21.17 -4.01
N SER A 66 -15.74 20.79 -4.28
CA SER A 66 -16.32 19.53 -3.81
C SER A 66 -15.57 18.31 -4.33
N LEU A 67 -15.25 18.29 -5.62
CA LEU A 67 -14.50 17.20 -6.24
C LEU A 67 -13.04 17.17 -5.75
N SER A 68 -12.44 18.34 -5.50
CA SER A 68 -11.11 18.47 -4.92
C SER A 68 -11.06 17.89 -3.50
N MET A 69 -12.06 18.17 -2.66
CA MET A 69 -12.17 17.58 -1.31
C MET A 69 -12.33 16.07 -1.35
N LEU A 70 -13.21 15.55 -2.21
CA LEU A 70 -13.41 14.11 -2.38
C LEU A 70 -12.13 13.43 -2.84
N THR A 71 -11.44 14.02 -3.83
CA THR A 71 -10.17 13.51 -4.33
C THR A 71 -9.08 13.52 -3.26
N GLU A 72 -9.01 14.55 -2.42
CA GLU A 72 -8.08 14.60 -1.28
C GLU A 72 -8.35 13.45 -0.30
N SER A 73 -9.62 13.24 0.06
CA SER A 73 -10.04 12.19 0.98
C SER A 73 -9.74 10.79 0.45
N ASP A 74 -10.13 10.54 -0.80
CA ASP A 74 -9.90 9.26 -1.47
C ASP A 74 -8.41 8.93 -1.57
N PHE A 75 -7.59 9.92 -1.98
CA PHE A 75 -6.15 9.74 -2.07
C PHE A 75 -5.53 9.42 -0.71
N LYS A 76 -5.95 10.09 0.38
CA LYS A 76 -5.44 9.80 1.72
C LYS A 76 -5.76 8.38 2.16
N SER A 77 -6.96 7.88 1.84
CA SER A 77 -7.34 6.50 2.13
C SER A 77 -6.46 5.51 1.36
N TYR A 78 -6.31 5.74 0.05
CA TYR A 78 -5.44 4.96 -0.81
C TYR A 78 -3.99 4.94 -0.32
N ASP A 79 -3.41 6.11 -0.05
CA ASP A 79 -2.02 6.28 0.35
C ASP A 79 -1.74 5.65 1.71
N LYS A 80 -2.71 5.70 2.64
CA LYS A 80 -2.62 4.99 3.93
C LYS A 80 -2.50 3.48 3.72
N GLN A 81 -3.36 2.89 2.90
CA GLN A 81 -3.30 1.45 2.61
C GLN A 81 -1.98 1.09 1.91
N ARG A 82 -1.55 1.91 0.95
CA ARG A 82 -0.29 1.73 0.21
C ARG A 82 0.91 1.70 1.17
N GLN A 83 1.02 2.69 2.05
CA GLN A 83 2.11 2.79 3.02
C GLN A 83 2.11 1.60 3.99
N MET A 84 0.95 1.21 4.54
CA MET A 84 0.85 0.04 5.42
C MET A 84 1.36 -1.24 4.76
N LEU A 85 0.97 -1.49 3.50
CA LEU A 85 1.43 -2.66 2.74
C LEU A 85 2.94 -2.60 2.47
N GLU A 86 3.47 -1.43 2.11
CA GLU A 86 4.89 -1.25 1.84
C GLU A 86 5.75 -1.38 3.12
N ASP A 87 5.27 -0.92 4.27
CA ASP A 87 5.93 -1.11 5.57
C ASP A 87 6.00 -2.59 5.94
N ASN A 88 4.89 -3.30 5.79
CA ASN A 88 4.79 -4.74 6.01
C ASN A 88 5.74 -5.54 5.10
N ILE A 89 5.78 -5.21 3.81
CA ILE A 89 6.73 -5.79 2.84
C ILE A 89 8.17 -5.50 3.27
N THR A 90 8.46 -4.26 3.70
CA THR A 90 9.80 -3.85 4.16
C THR A 90 10.24 -4.66 5.37
N GLN A 91 9.35 -4.82 6.36
CA GLN A 91 9.62 -5.63 7.55
C GLN A 91 9.93 -7.08 7.18
N ARG A 92 9.12 -7.69 6.30
CA ARG A 92 9.35 -9.07 5.87
C ARG A 92 10.65 -9.22 5.08
N LEU A 93 10.99 -8.28 4.21
CA LEU A 93 12.27 -8.27 3.51
C LEU A 93 13.46 -8.24 4.48
N ASN A 94 13.37 -7.47 5.57
CA ASN A 94 14.41 -7.45 6.59
C ASN A 94 14.55 -8.81 7.30
N THR A 95 13.43 -9.47 7.62
CA THR A 95 13.45 -10.83 8.16
C THR A 95 14.10 -11.81 7.18
N LEU A 96 13.71 -11.79 5.91
CA LEU A 96 14.26 -12.69 4.88
C LEU A 96 15.76 -12.52 4.70
N ARG A 97 16.27 -11.28 4.69
CA ARG A 97 17.71 -10.99 4.62
C ARG A 97 18.47 -11.62 5.79
N SER A 98 17.92 -11.55 7.00
CA SER A 98 18.48 -12.20 8.17
C SER A 98 18.51 -13.73 8.01
N LEU A 99 17.39 -14.33 7.59
CA LEU A 99 17.27 -15.78 7.38
C LEU A 99 18.25 -16.31 6.33
N ILE A 100 18.43 -15.57 5.23
CA ILE A 100 19.39 -15.87 4.15
C ILE A 100 20.82 -15.77 4.67
N SER A 101 21.16 -14.67 5.37
CA SER A 101 22.50 -14.44 5.92
C SER A 101 22.92 -15.54 6.90
N LEU A 102 22.00 -15.93 7.79
CA LEU A 102 22.19 -17.00 8.77
C LEU A 102 22.13 -18.40 8.15
N ARG A 103 21.86 -18.53 6.85
CA ARG A 103 21.66 -19.79 6.13
C ARG A 103 20.65 -20.73 6.83
N LYS A 104 19.60 -20.17 7.44
CA LYS A 104 18.64 -20.92 8.25
C LYS A 104 17.96 -22.01 7.42
N GLY A 105 17.92 -23.24 7.93
CA GLY A 105 17.32 -24.39 7.23
C GLY A 105 18.15 -24.93 6.05
N GLY A 106 19.38 -24.44 5.86
CA GLY A 106 20.31 -24.90 4.83
C GLY A 106 19.96 -24.46 3.40
N LYS A 107 20.68 -25.00 2.41
CA LYS A 107 20.68 -24.54 1.01
C LYS A 107 19.28 -24.46 0.37
N ARG A 108 18.40 -25.42 0.66
CA ARG A 108 17.02 -25.43 0.14
C ARG A 108 16.23 -24.22 0.66
N CYS A 109 16.28 -23.97 1.96
CA CYS A 109 15.54 -22.86 2.55
C CYS A 109 16.12 -21.51 2.16
N VAL A 110 17.44 -21.39 2.01
CA VAL A 110 18.05 -20.17 1.47
C VAL A 110 17.50 -19.84 0.07
N ARG A 111 17.39 -20.82 -0.84
CA ARG A 111 16.80 -20.60 -2.17
C ARG A 111 15.33 -20.19 -2.09
N PHE A 112 14.58 -20.81 -1.17
CA PHE A 112 13.18 -20.47 -0.93
C PHE A 112 13.04 -19.02 -0.45
N TYR A 113 13.82 -18.59 0.56
CA TYR A 113 13.80 -17.22 1.05
C TYR A 113 14.30 -16.20 0.01
N GLN A 114 15.28 -16.55 -0.82
CA GLN A 114 15.72 -15.70 -1.95
C GLN A 114 14.61 -15.50 -2.99
N HIS A 115 13.82 -16.55 -3.25
CA HIS A 115 12.66 -16.42 -4.11
C HIS A 115 11.61 -15.47 -3.51
N GLN A 116 11.28 -15.63 -2.22
CA GLN A 116 10.38 -14.68 -1.54
C GLN A 116 10.91 -13.24 -1.60
N GLU A 117 12.21 -13.05 -1.36
CA GLU A 117 12.83 -11.73 -1.36
C GLU A 117 12.69 -11.04 -2.73
N ASN A 118 12.88 -11.80 -3.82
CA ASN A 118 12.72 -11.28 -5.18
C ASN A 118 11.26 -10.91 -5.49
N GLU A 119 10.30 -11.75 -5.13
CA GLU A 119 8.87 -11.46 -5.33
C GLU A 119 8.44 -10.20 -4.56
N LEU A 120 8.85 -10.08 -3.29
CA LEU A 120 8.53 -8.94 -2.45
C LEU A 120 9.22 -7.64 -2.90
N LYS A 121 10.45 -7.71 -3.42
CA LYS A 121 11.10 -6.55 -4.06
C LYS A 121 10.33 -6.04 -5.28
N ASN A 122 9.73 -6.94 -6.04
CA ASN A 122 8.92 -6.57 -7.21
C ASN A 122 7.54 -6.04 -6.82
N ALA A 123 7.02 -6.40 -5.63
CA ALA A 123 5.69 -6.00 -5.17
C ALA A 123 5.50 -4.48 -5.04
N TYR A 124 6.54 -3.69 -4.77
CA TYR A 124 6.45 -2.21 -4.68
C TYR A 124 5.92 -1.57 -5.98
N LYS A 125 6.09 -2.23 -7.12
CA LYS A 125 5.64 -1.74 -8.44
C LYS A 125 4.17 -2.07 -8.75
N LEU A 126 3.53 -2.87 -7.92
CA LEU A 126 2.20 -3.42 -8.17
C LEU A 126 1.10 -2.58 -7.50
N SER A 127 -0.15 -2.83 -7.87
CA SER A 127 -1.31 -2.21 -7.21
C SER A 127 -1.41 -2.61 -5.74
N ASN A 128 -2.12 -1.83 -4.92
CA ASN A 128 -2.37 -2.19 -3.52
C ASN A 128 -3.05 -3.56 -3.39
N GLN A 129 -4.04 -3.86 -4.24
CA GLN A 129 -4.68 -5.18 -4.27
C GLN A 129 -3.64 -6.28 -4.52
N ARG A 130 -2.75 -6.10 -5.49
CA ARG A 130 -1.77 -7.14 -5.81
C ARG A 130 -0.68 -7.27 -4.75
N LYS A 131 -0.28 -6.18 -4.10
CA LYS A 131 0.58 -6.20 -2.91
C LYS A 131 -0.07 -7.00 -1.79
N GLU A 132 -1.35 -6.80 -1.54
CA GLU A 132 -2.13 -7.51 -0.53
C GLU A 132 -2.19 -9.01 -0.83
N GLU A 133 -2.50 -9.39 -2.08
CA GLU A 133 -2.51 -10.79 -2.52
C GLU A 133 -1.15 -11.47 -2.33
N LEU A 134 -0.07 -10.81 -2.73
CA LEU A 134 1.28 -11.37 -2.59
C LEU A 134 1.72 -11.45 -1.13
N TYR A 135 1.49 -10.39 -0.35
CA TYR A 135 1.96 -10.31 1.02
C TYR A 135 1.08 -11.13 1.97
N ILE A 136 -0.20 -10.76 2.12
CA ILE A 136 -1.10 -11.34 3.14
C ILE A 136 -1.42 -12.79 2.80
N MET A 137 -1.71 -13.09 1.54
CA MET A 137 -2.14 -14.44 1.16
C MET A 137 -0.98 -15.37 0.76
N GLY A 138 0.20 -14.80 0.45
CA GLY A 138 1.33 -15.56 -0.08
C GLY A 138 2.53 -15.70 0.86
N TRP A 139 2.99 -14.61 1.47
CA TRP A 139 4.33 -14.56 2.06
C TRP A 139 4.39 -14.15 3.53
N ASP A 140 3.32 -13.57 4.07
CA ASP A 140 3.26 -13.21 5.48
C ASP A 140 3.40 -14.46 6.36
N GLY A 141 4.37 -14.41 7.27
CA GLY A 141 4.70 -15.54 8.15
C GLY A 141 5.15 -16.85 7.45
N MET A 142 5.25 -16.91 6.12
CA MET A 142 5.52 -18.17 5.42
C MET A 142 6.98 -18.61 5.58
N GLU A 143 7.20 -19.60 6.42
CA GLU A 143 8.52 -20.21 6.62
C GLU A 143 8.84 -21.29 5.59
N CYS A 144 10.14 -21.59 5.42
CA CYS A 144 10.56 -22.70 4.57
C CYS A 144 9.92 -24.01 5.08
N PRO A 145 9.17 -24.74 4.24
CA PRO A 145 8.52 -25.96 4.68
C PRO A 145 9.55 -26.99 5.14
N ALA A 146 9.28 -27.67 6.25
CA ALA A 146 10.14 -28.75 6.74
C ALA A 146 10.38 -29.77 5.63
N ARG A 147 11.56 -30.43 5.64
CA ARG A 147 11.73 -31.59 4.75
C ARG A 147 10.65 -32.62 5.13
N PRO A 148 10.00 -33.27 4.17
CA PRO A 148 9.18 -34.43 4.49
C PRO A 148 10.07 -35.38 5.28
N VAL A 149 9.69 -35.67 6.53
CA VAL A 149 10.27 -36.80 7.25
C VAL A 149 9.71 -38.00 6.50
N ILE A 150 10.51 -38.56 5.59
CA ILE A 150 10.22 -39.89 5.07
C ILE A 150 10.34 -40.77 6.31
N GLN A 151 9.22 -41.13 6.92
CA GLN A 151 9.20 -42.17 7.94
C GLN A 151 9.77 -43.40 7.25
N GLY A 152 11.01 -43.74 7.60
CA GLY A 152 11.58 -45.02 7.23
C GLY A 152 10.65 -46.05 7.84
N TYR A 153 9.81 -46.66 7.02
CA TYR A 153 9.28 -47.97 7.36
C TYR A 153 10.51 -48.88 7.44
N GLU A 154 11.06 -49.05 8.64
CA GLU A 154 11.84 -50.24 8.94
C GLU A 154 10.93 -51.41 8.58
N LYS A 155 11.24 -52.08 7.47
CA LYS A 155 10.64 -53.37 7.16
C LYS A 155 10.89 -54.24 8.40
N PRO A 156 9.86 -54.73 9.08
CA PRO A 156 10.08 -55.52 10.27
C PRO A 156 10.80 -56.82 9.90
N LEU A 157 11.73 -57.24 10.76
CA LEU A 157 12.66 -58.36 10.55
C LEU A 157 11.99 -59.72 10.28
N TRP A 158 10.66 -59.85 10.44
CA TRP A 158 9.94 -61.08 10.17
C TRP A 158 9.68 -61.36 8.68
N PHE A 159 10.06 -60.45 7.77
CA PHE A 159 10.03 -60.70 6.33
C PHE A 159 11.25 -61.46 5.77
N LEU A 160 12.24 -61.83 6.60
CA LEU A 160 13.42 -62.60 6.18
C LEU A 160 13.36 -64.10 6.56
N ALA A 161 12.22 -64.59 7.05
CA ALA A 161 12.07 -65.99 7.48
C ALA A 161 11.02 -66.75 6.66
N SER A 162 10.96 -66.53 5.34
CA SER A 162 10.00 -67.25 4.48
C SER A 162 10.52 -67.53 3.07
N ASP A 163 11.83 -67.66 2.90
CA ASP A 163 12.39 -68.33 1.73
C ASP A 163 13.32 -69.44 2.23
N VAL A 164 12.95 -70.65 1.79
CA VAL A 164 13.49 -72.00 1.99
C VAL A 164 15.01 -72.09 1.86
#